data_AF-A0A2C6E5X5-F1
#
_entry.id   AF-A0A2C6E5X5-F1
#
_cell.length_a   1.000
_cell.length_b   1.000
_cell.length_c   1.000
_cell.angle_alpha   90.00
_cell.angle_beta   90.00
_cell.angle_gamma   90.00
#
_symmetry.space_group_name_H-M   'P 1'
#
loop_
_entity.id
_entity.type
_entity.pdbx_description
1 polymer ?
#
loop_
_entity_poly.entity_id
_entity_poly.type
_entity_poly.pdbx_seq_one_letter_code
_entity_poly.pdbx_strand_id
1 'polypeptide(L)'
;MTESKKIGQQLAQKAPYAVVFTVVVFIVLFMSSEVVWLNQIFASASGIISIVFLLLYWHGKGGMYFILGLLAPMLAVMFSELPDFLALAWVINGFFNGAALALMAYLYIGKGAQR
;
A
#
# COMPACT_ATOMS: atom_id res chain seq x y z
N MET A 1 0.66 -5.71 24.76
CA MET A 1 0.63 -5.00 23.46
C MET A 1 -0.61 -4.12 23.44
N THR A 2 -0.48 -2.83 23.18
CA THR A 2 -1.60 -1.92 22.93
C THR A 2 -2.44 -2.40 21.75
N GLU A 3 -3.76 -2.21 21.78
CA GLU A 3 -4.71 -2.62 20.73
C GLU A 3 -4.25 -2.16 19.33
N SER A 4 -3.77 -0.91 19.21
CA SER A 4 -3.25 -0.37 17.94
C SER A 4 -2.08 -1.16 17.36
N LYS A 5 -1.19 -1.69 18.19
CA LYS A 5 -0.06 -2.51 17.73
C LYS A 5 -0.52 -3.87 17.20
N LYS A 6 -1.60 -4.43 17.77
CA LYS A 6 -2.23 -5.66 17.26
C LYS A 6 -2.83 -5.45 15.88
N ILE A 7 -3.43 -4.29 15.61
CA ILE A 7 -4.00 -3.95 14.29
C ILE A 7 -2.93 -4.05 13.20
N GLY A 8 -1.78 -3.39 13.39
CA GLY A 8 -0.69 -3.44 12.40
C GLY A 8 -0.19 -4.87 12.15
N GLN A 9 -0.10 -5.70 13.19
CA GLN A 9 0.34 -7.09 13.06
C GLN A 9 -0.71 -8.00 12.39
N GLN A 10 -2.00 -7.84 12.73
CA GLN A 10 -3.09 -8.57 12.09
C GLN A 10 -3.20 -8.23 10.61
N LEU A 11 -3.03 -6.96 10.26
CA LEU A 11 -3.04 -6.52 8.86
C LEU A 11 -1.85 -7.09 8.09
N ALA A 12 -0.65 -7.09 8.71
CA ALA A 12 0.54 -7.69 8.13
C ALA A 12 0.39 -9.20 7.86
N GLN A 13 -0.30 -9.93 8.74
CA GLN A 13 -0.59 -11.37 8.52
C GLN A 13 -1.46 -11.61 7.28
N LYS A 14 -2.28 -10.64 6.86
CA LYS A 14 -3.11 -10.71 5.66
C LYS A 14 -2.41 -10.18 4.40
N ALA A 15 -1.24 -9.55 4.54
CA ALA A 15 -0.52 -8.93 3.44
C ALA A 15 -0.20 -9.90 2.28
N PRO A 16 0.19 -11.17 2.49
CA PRO A 16 0.42 -12.10 1.38
C PRO A 16 -0.81 -12.29 0.48
N TYR A 17 -2.02 -12.37 1.07
CA TYR A 17 -3.25 -12.47 0.31
C TYR A 17 -3.55 -11.18 -0.47
N ALA A 18 -3.25 -10.03 0.13
CA ALA A 18 -3.40 -8.73 -0.54
C ALA A 18 -2.43 -8.60 -1.74
N VAL A 19 -1.17 -9.06 -1.62
CA VAL A 19 -0.23 -9.10 -2.74
C VAL A 19 -0.78 -9.97 -3.87
N VAL A 20 -1.22 -11.19 -3.58
CA VAL A 20 -1.82 -12.09 -4.59
C VAL A 20 -3.02 -11.43 -5.27
N PHE A 21 -3.91 -10.80 -4.49
CA PHE A 21 -5.05 -10.07 -5.04
C PHE A 21 -4.62 -8.96 -6.01
N THR A 22 -3.65 -8.12 -5.63
CA THR A 22 -3.16 -7.03 -6.50
C THR A 22 -2.51 -7.55 -7.77
N VAL A 23 -1.83 -8.71 -7.73
CA VAL A 23 -1.27 -9.36 -8.92
C VAL A 23 -2.38 -9.82 -9.86
N VAL A 24 -3.45 -10.44 -9.33
CA VAL A 24 -4.61 -10.85 -10.14
C VAL A 24 -5.25 -9.63 -10.81
N VAL A 25 -5.44 -8.54 -10.08
CA VAL A 25 -5.98 -7.29 -10.65
C VAL A 25 -5.06 -6.73 -11.74
N PHE A 26 -3.73 -6.76 -11.56
CA PHE A 26 -2.80 -6.35 -12.62
C PHE A 26 -2.96 -7.18 -13.88
N ILE A 27 -3.07 -8.51 -13.77
CA ILE A 27 -3.30 -9.39 -14.92
C ILE A 27 -4.56 -8.97 -15.68
N VAL A 28 -5.66 -8.71 -14.98
CA VAL A 28 -6.92 -8.26 -15.59
C VAL A 28 -6.76 -6.89 -16.27
N LEU A 29 -6.04 -5.96 -15.64
CA LEU A 29 -5.81 -4.62 -16.19
C LEU A 29 -4.92 -4.66 -17.44
N PHE A 30 -3.87 -5.48 -17.45
CA PHE A 30 -3.01 -5.71 -18.62
C PHE A 30 -3.79 -6.25 -19.82
N MET A 31 -4.86 -7.03 -19.58
CA MET A 31 -5.73 -7.51 -20.65
C MET A 31 -6.73 -6.46 -21.16
N SER A 32 -6.94 -5.36 -20.41
CA SER A 32 -8.05 -4.43 -20.63
C SER A 32 -7.63 -3.01 -21.00
N SER A 33 -6.42 -2.57 -20.66
CA SER A 33 -5.98 -1.18 -20.80
C SER A 33 -4.46 -1.07 -20.88
N GLU A 34 -3.97 -0.01 -21.50
CA GLU A 34 -2.55 0.32 -21.54
C GLU A 34 -2.04 0.82 -20.18
N VAL A 35 -0.81 0.46 -19.85
CA VAL A 35 -0.19 0.81 -18.58
C VAL A 35 0.59 2.12 -18.70
N VAL A 36 0.29 3.06 -17.80
CA VAL A 36 1.16 4.23 -17.57
C VAL A 36 2.16 3.87 -16.48
N TRP A 37 3.37 3.47 -16.87
CA TRP A 37 4.38 2.95 -15.95
C TRP A 37 4.77 3.94 -14.84
N LEU A 38 4.81 5.23 -15.14
CA LEU A 38 5.15 6.26 -14.17
C LEU A 38 4.12 6.33 -13.04
N ASN A 39 2.83 6.18 -13.35
CA ASN A 39 1.77 6.09 -12.35
C ASN A 39 1.97 4.88 -11.43
N GLN A 40 2.46 3.75 -11.95
CA GLN A 40 2.68 2.55 -11.14
C GLN A 40 3.77 2.76 -10.10
N ILE A 41 4.86 3.44 -10.48
CA ILE A 41 5.95 3.77 -9.57
C ILE A 41 5.44 4.72 -8.48
N PHE A 42 4.76 5.80 -8.85
CA PHE A 42 4.24 6.77 -7.88
C PHE A 42 3.18 6.19 -6.96
N ALA A 43 2.23 5.43 -7.50
CA ALA A 43 1.20 4.78 -6.72
C ALA A 43 1.79 3.78 -5.72
N SER A 44 2.70 2.91 -6.17
CA SER A 44 3.34 1.92 -5.30
C SER A 44 4.19 2.59 -4.21
N ALA A 45 4.99 3.60 -4.56
CA ALA A 45 5.76 4.36 -3.59
C ALA A 45 4.86 5.05 -2.55
N SER A 46 3.75 5.64 -2.99
CA SER A 46 2.75 6.23 -2.10
C SER A 46 2.11 5.20 -1.17
N GLY A 47 1.78 4.01 -1.67
CA GLY A 47 1.29 2.89 -0.86
C GLY A 47 2.27 2.47 0.24
N ILE A 48 3.55 2.39 -0.11
CA ILE A 48 4.62 2.10 0.86
C ILE A 48 4.69 3.20 1.93
N ILE A 49 4.73 4.48 1.53
CA ILE A 49 4.80 5.62 2.43
C ILE A 49 3.58 5.65 3.38
N SER A 50 2.38 5.38 2.84
CA SER A 50 1.15 5.29 3.62
C SER A 50 1.28 4.27 4.74
N ILE A 51 1.73 3.05 4.42
CA ILE A 51 1.91 1.97 5.42
C ILE A 51 3.01 2.31 6.42
N VAL A 52 4.11 2.93 6.00
CA VAL A 52 5.16 3.37 6.93
C VAL A 52 4.58 4.33 7.97
N PHE A 53 3.81 5.34 7.54
CA PHE A 53 3.17 6.26 8.47
C PHE A 53 2.11 5.58 9.34
N LEU A 54 1.27 4.72 8.77
CA LEU A 54 0.27 3.97 9.55
C LEU A 54 0.92 3.03 10.57
N LEU A 55 2.04 2.41 10.25
CA LEU A 55 2.82 1.61 11.20
C LEU A 55 3.38 2.48 12.33
N LEU A 56 3.93 3.66 12.03
CA LEU A 56 4.38 4.60 13.07
C LEU A 56 3.22 5.02 13.99
N TYR A 57 2.06 5.31 13.41
CA TYR A 57 0.83 5.61 14.15
C TYR A 57 0.42 4.44 15.06
N TRP A 58 0.34 3.22 14.53
CA TRP A 58 -0.03 2.03 15.30
C TRP A 58 0.99 1.65 16.38
N HIS A 59 2.24 2.09 16.24
CA HIS A 59 3.28 1.97 17.27
C HIS A 59 3.28 3.12 18.29
N GLY A 60 2.30 4.03 18.23
CA GLY A 60 2.11 5.09 19.22
C GLY A 60 2.97 6.33 19.00
N LYS A 61 3.53 6.55 17.80
CA LYS A 61 4.35 7.73 17.51
C LYS A 61 3.55 9.04 17.40
N GLY A 62 2.22 8.97 17.35
CA GLY A 62 1.32 10.14 17.39
C GLY A 62 0.31 10.18 16.24
N GLY A 63 -0.76 10.97 16.42
CA GLY A 63 -1.88 11.07 15.45
C GLY A 63 -1.51 11.71 14.11
N MET A 64 -0.45 12.53 14.04
CA MET A 64 0.02 13.15 12.79
C MET A 64 0.33 12.10 11.71
N TYR A 65 0.92 10.97 12.11
CA TYR A 65 1.24 9.89 11.18
C TYR A 65 0.00 9.22 10.57
N PHE A 66 -1.13 9.21 11.28
CA PHE A 66 -2.38 8.75 10.69
C PHE A 66 -2.84 9.68 9.57
N ILE A 67 -2.79 10.99 9.80
CA ILE A 67 -3.14 12.01 8.80
C ILE A 67 -2.22 11.90 7.58
N LEU A 68 -0.90 11.81 7.79
CA LEU A 68 0.07 11.65 6.70
C LEU A 68 -0.15 10.34 5.92
N GLY A 69 -0.47 9.25 6.62
CA GLY A 69 -0.82 7.97 6.00
C GLY A 69 -2.07 8.06 5.12
N LEU A 70 -3.09 8.81 5.54
CA LEU A 70 -4.32 9.06 4.79
C LEU A 70 -4.15 10.02 3.60
N LEU A 71 -3.19 10.95 3.68
CA LEU A 71 -2.92 11.89 2.58
C LEU A 71 -2.19 11.22 1.40
N ALA A 72 -1.40 10.19 1.65
CA ALA A 72 -0.64 9.47 0.62
C ALA A 72 -1.50 9.03 -0.60
N PRO A 73 -2.65 8.33 -0.45
CA PRO A 73 -3.47 7.96 -1.61
C PRO A 73 -4.02 9.17 -2.37
N MET A 74 -4.32 10.29 -1.69
CA MET A 74 -4.71 11.52 -2.39
C MET A 74 -3.57 12.04 -3.27
N LEU A 75 -2.35 12.08 -2.74
CA LEU A 75 -1.19 12.52 -3.52
C LEU A 75 -0.92 11.59 -4.70
N ALA A 76 -1.10 10.28 -4.54
CA ALA A 76 -0.96 9.31 -5.63
C ALA A 76 -1.90 9.65 -6.81
N VAL A 77 -3.17 9.94 -6.51
CA VAL A 77 -4.16 10.32 -7.55
C VAL A 77 -3.84 11.69 -8.13
N MET A 78 -3.51 12.69 -7.30
CA MET A 78 -3.22 14.07 -7.75
C MET A 78 -2.03 14.17 -8.71
N PHE A 79 -1.02 13.32 -8.55
CA PHE A 79 0.18 13.33 -9.39
C PHE A 79 0.19 12.27 -10.49
N SER A 80 -0.90 11.50 -10.65
CA SER A 80 -1.00 10.51 -11.72
C SER A 80 -1.59 11.10 -12.99
N GLU A 81 -1.08 10.65 -14.13
CA GLU A 81 -1.68 10.95 -15.43
C GLU A 81 -2.88 10.02 -15.68
N LEU A 82 -4.08 10.56 -15.79
CA LEU A 82 -5.31 9.76 -15.91
C LEU A 82 -5.94 9.96 -17.30
N PRO A 83 -5.39 9.34 -18.37
CA PRO A 83 -5.91 9.51 -19.73
C PRO A 83 -7.32 8.92 -19.90
N ASP A 84 -7.66 7.90 -19.10
CA ASP A 84 -8.98 7.29 -19.08
C ASP A 84 -9.35 6.85 -17.65
N PHE A 85 -10.55 6.29 -17.51
CA PHE A 85 -11.04 5.81 -16.22
C PHE A 85 -10.29 4.56 -15.72
N LEU A 86 -9.77 3.71 -16.60
CA LEU A 86 -9.03 2.50 -16.23
C LEU A 86 -7.64 2.83 -15.68
N ALA A 87 -7.04 3.97 -16.07
CA ALA A 87 -5.84 4.51 -15.46
C ALA A 87 -6.00 4.75 -13.95
N LEU A 88 -7.21 5.06 -13.48
CA LEU A 88 -7.47 5.16 -12.05
C LEU A 88 -7.41 3.79 -11.36
N ALA A 89 -7.94 2.75 -11.99
CA ALA A 89 -7.86 1.38 -11.46
C ALA A 89 -6.40 0.91 -11.36
N TRP A 90 -5.58 1.26 -12.36
CA TRP A 90 -4.12 1.09 -12.34
C TRP A 90 -3.46 1.78 -11.14
N VAL A 91 -3.79 3.05 -10.86
CA VAL A 91 -3.24 3.80 -9.71
C VAL A 91 -3.70 3.20 -8.38
N ILE A 92 -4.99 2.89 -8.26
CA ILE A 92 -5.54 2.27 -7.03
C ILE A 92 -4.86 0.93 -6.76
N ASN A 93 -4.74 0.07 -7.77
CA ASN A 93 -4.12 -1.24 -7.60
C ASN A 93 -2.62 -1.12 -7.29
N GLY A 94 -1.90 -0.20 -7.94
CA GLY A 94 -0.51 0.11 -7.63
C GLY A 94 -0.31 0.58 -6.19
N PHE A 95 -1.19 1.46 -5.69
CA PHE A 95 -1.17 1.89 -4.29
C PHE A 95 -1.34 0.72 -3.33
N PHE A 96 -2.35 -0.13 -3.54
CA PHE A 96 -2.57 -1.30 -2.69
C PHE A 96 -1.46 -2.33 -2.82
N ASN A 97 -0.82 -2.46 -3.99
CA ASN A 97 0.33 -3.33 -4.18
C ASN A 97 1.52 -2.86 -3.33
N GLY A 98 1.89 -1.59 -3.43
CA GLY A 98 2.96 -1.01 -2.60
C GLY A 98 2.66 -1.12 -1.10
N ALA A 99 1.42 -0.85 -0.69
CA ALA A 99 0.98 -1.02 0.69
C ALA A 99 1.09 -2.48 1.16
N ALA A 100 0.63 -3.44 0.34
CA ALA A 100 0.72 -4.85 0.66
C ALA A 100 2.17 -5.33 0.77
N LEU A 101 3.06 -4.87 -0.12
CA LEU A 101 4.49 -5.17 -0.07
C LEU A 101 5.16 -4.61 1.20
N ALA A 102 4.83 -3.37 1.59
CA ALA A 102 5.34 -2.77 2.82
C ALA A 102 4.90 -3.53 4.07
N LEU A 103 3.62 -3.94 4.13
CA LEU A 103 3.11 -4.78 5.22
C LEU A 103 3.74 -6.17 5.23
N MET A 104 3.98 -6.75 4.05
CA MET A 104 4.62 -8.05 3.90
C MET A 104 6.09 -7.99 4.37
N ALA A 105 6.82 -6.93 4.01
CA ALA A 105 8.16 -6.67 4.52
C ALA A 105 8.15 -6.54 6.05
N TYR A 106 7.22 -5.76 6.61
CA TYR A 106 7.05 -5.64 8.06
C TYR A 106 6.77 -6.99 8.73
N LEU A 107 5.94 -7.85 8.12
CA LEU A 107 5.68 -9.21 8.63
C LEU A 107 6.97 -10.05 8.69
N TYR A 108 7.78 -10.04 7.63
CA TYR A 108 8.99 -10.86 7.56
C TYR A 108 10.12 -10.34 8.45
N ILE A 109 10.28 -9.01 8.54
CA ILE A 109 11.23 -8.38 9.49
C ILE A 109 10.85 -8.76 10.93
N GLY A 110 9.57 -8.67 11.28
CA GLY A 110 9.08 -9.05 12.61
C GLY A 110 9.32 -10.53 12.94
N LYS A 111 9.17 -11.44 11.97
CA LYS A 111 9.50 -12.87 12.14
C LYS A 111 11.01 -13.10 12.29
N GLY A 112 11.84 -12.35 11.56
CA GLY A 112 13.30 -12.44 11.65
C GLY A 112 13.85 -12.02 13.01
N ALA A 113 13.25 -11.02 13.65
CA ALA A 113 13.65 -10.54 14.98
C ALA A 113 13.26 -11.49 16.14
N GLN A 114 12.51 -12.57 15.87
CA GLN A 114 12.06 -13.55 16.87
C GLN A 114 12.83 -14.89 16.80
N ARG A 115 13.78 -15.04 15.88
CA ARG A 115 14.70 -16.18 15.77
C ARG A 115 16.03 -15.83 16.40
#